data_AF-A0A7C6W6M9-F1
#
_entry.id   AF-A0A7C6W6M9-F1
#
_cell.length_a   1.000
_cell.length_b   1.000
_cell.length_c   1.000
_cell.angle_alpha   90.00
_cell.angle_beta   90.00
_cell.angle_gamma   90.00
#
_symmetry.space_group_name_H-M   'P 1'
#
loop_
_entity.id
_entity.type
_entity.pdbx_description
1 polymer ?
#
loop_
_entity_poly.entity_id
_entity_poly.type
_entity_poly.pdbx_seq_one_letter_code
_entity_poly.pdbx_strand_id
1 'polypeptide(L)'
;MKKFEIREIYVETKDGKDPFGVFQTLTNQDTELIASFDTLEEARKNFGEHIATVRKQNYRCYSHDCYVIEENDYDEDGEWEAGGDWWEMECKEWEDEEEEENE
;
A
#
# COMPACT_ATOMS: atom_id res chain seq x y z
N MET A 1 9.03 -16.90 13.55
CA MET A 1 10.03 -15.95 13.06
C MET A 1 9.31 -14.72 12.57
N LYS A 2 9.55 -13.59 13.21
CA LYS A 2 8.92 -12.31 12.86
C LYS A 2 9.63 -11.67 11.67
N LYS A 3 8.84 -11.12 10.73
CA LYS A 3 9.31 -10.37 9.57
C LYS A 3 8.51 -9.08 9.41
N PHE A 4 9.17 -8.08 8.83
CA PHE A 4 8.59 -6.81 8.43
C PHE A 4 8.69 -6.71 6.92
N GLU A 5 7.54 -6.66 6.28
CA GLU A 5 7.41 -6.84 4.84
C GLU A 5 6.88 -5.58 4.19
N ILE A 6 7.57 -5.10 3.17
CA ILE A 6 7.04 -4.04 2.32
C ILE A 6 6.14 -4.70 1.29
N ARG A 7 4.87 -4.30 1.27
CA ARG A 7 3.87 -4.83 0.34
C ARG A 7 3.24 -3.73 -0.49
N GLU A 8 3.01 -4.01 -1.76
CA GLU A 8 2.24 -3.15 -2.65
C GLU A 8 0.75 -3.48 -2.51
N ILE A 9 -0.06 -2.44 -2.47
CA ILE A 9 -1.51 -2.51 -2.44
C ILE A 9 -2.02 -1.77 -3.67
N TYR A 10 -2.71 -2.50 -4.55
CA TYR A 10 -3.47 -1.90 -5.63
C TYR A 10 -4.93 -1.73 -5.20
N VAL A 11 -5.46 -0.51 -5.31
CA VAL A 11 -6.86 -0.24 -5.02
C VAL A 11 -7.47 0.75 -6.00
N GLU A 12 -8.67 0.43 -6.48
CA GLU A 12 -9.47 1.32 -7.30
C GLU A 12 -10.53 2.03 -6.44
N THR A 13 -10.59 3.35 -6.56
CA THR A 13 -11.52 4.19 -5.81
C THR A 13 -12.43 4.99 -6.74
N LYS A 14 -13.53 5.49 -6.17
CA LYS A 14 -14.34 6.55 -6.78
C LYS A 14 -13.98 7.89 -6.15
N ASP A 15 -14.29 8.99 -6.83
CA ASP A 15 -14.09 10.37 -6.36
C ASP A 15 -14.22 10.56 -4.84
N GLY A 16 -13.16 11.11 -4.25
CA GLY A 16 -13.10 11.50 -2.84
C GLY A 16 -13.16 10.33 -1.85
N LYS A 17 -12.93 9.09 -2.29
CA LYS A 17 -12.82 7.93 -1.40
C LYS A 17 -11.37 7.71 -0.97
N ASP A 18 -11.19 7.51 0.34
CA ASP A 18 -9.94 7.04 0.92
C ASP A 18 -9.58 5.65 0.38
N PRO A 19 -8.41 5.48 -0.29
CA PRO A 19 -8.00 4.21 -0.87
C PRO A 19 -7.88 3.09 0.18
N PHE A 20 -7.38 3.38 1.38
CA PHE A 20 -7.20 2.36 2.40
C PHE A 20 -8.52 1.88 3.01
N GLY A 21 -9.44 2.80 3.28
CA GLY A 21 -10.79 2.47 3.72
C GLY A 21 -11.52 1.61 2.69
N VAL A 22 -11.35 1.89 1.38
CA VAL A 22 -11.87 1.02 0.33
C VAL A 22 -11.20 -0.35 0.39
N PHE A 23 -9.88 -0.42 0.44
CA PHE A 23 -9.12 -1.67 0.48
C PHE A 23 -9.53 -2.56 1.67
N GLN A 24 -9.70 -2.00 2.86
CA GLN A 24 -10.17 -2.74 4.06
C GLN A 24 -11.59 -3.31 3.92
N THR A 25 -12.41 -2.78 2.99
CA THR A 25 -13.75 -3.32 2.72
C THR A 25 -13.78 -4.38 1.62
N LEU A 26 -12.66 -4.61 0.92
CA LEU A 26 -12.58 -5.61 -0.13
C LEU A 26 -12.67 -7.01 0.47
N THR A 27 -13.41 -7.89 -0.21
CA THR A 27 -13.51 -9.30 0.18
C THR A 27 -12.25 -10.09 -0.13
N ASN A 28 -11.36 -9.54 -0.96
CA ASN A 28 -10.04 -10.10 -1.25
C ASN A 28 -9.02 -8.96 -1.24
N GLN A 29 -8.25 -8.91 -0.17
CA GLN A 29 -7.16 -7.96 0.01
C GLN A 29 -5.89 -8.58 -0.57
N ASP A 30 -5.72 -8.43 -1.87
CA ASP A 30 -4.53 -8.92 -2.56
C ASP A 30 -3.41 -7.88 -2.42
N THR A 31 -2.23 -8.34 -2.05
CA THR A 31 -1.06 -7.49 -1.85
C THR A 31 0.18 -8.21 -2.38
N GLU A 32 1.04 -7.49 -3.08
CA GLU A 32 2.27 -8.05 -3.62
C GLU A 32 3.41 -7.87 -2.63
N LEU A 33 4.14 -8.94 -2.31
CA LEU A 33 5.34 -8.85 -1.48
C LEU A 33 6.50 -8.26 -2.30
N ILE A 34 7.02 -7.11 -1.86
CA ILE A 34 8.16 -6.46 -2.52
C ILE A 34 9.47 -6.87 -1.87
N ALA A 35 9.53 -6.81 -0.54
CA ALA A 35 10.73 -7.11 0.24
C ALA A 35 10.35 -7.56 1.66
N SER A 36 11.18 -8.40 2.28
CA SER A 36 10.98 -8.94 3.62
C SER A 36 12.26 -8.73 4.44
N PHE A 37 12.11 -8.19 5.65
CA PHE A 37 13.20 -7.81 6.55
C PHE A 37 13.03 -8.42 7.94
N ASP A 38 14.12 -8.62 8.66
CA ASP A 38 14.10 -9.14 10.04
C ASP A 38 13.78 -8.05 11.08
N THR A 39 13.98 -6.77 10.74
CA THR A 39 13.78 -5.65 11.66
C THR A 39 12.95 -4.53 11.03
N LEU A 40 12.12 -3.89 11.87
CA LEU A 40 11.33 -2.72 11.45
C LEU A 40 12.21 -1.55 11.00
N GLU A 41 13.39 -1.38 11.61
CA GLU A 41 14.32 -0.30 11.25
C GLU A 41 14.83 -0.45 9.81
N GLU A 42 15.17 -1.68 9.41
CA GLU A 42 15.58 -1.96 8.04
C GLU A 42 14.42 -1.77 7.04
N ALA A 43 13.23 -2.27 7.39
CA ALA A 43 12.05 -2.07 6.55
C ALA A 43 11.76 -0.58 6.32
N ARG A 44 11.79 0.24 7.38
CA ARG A 44 11.59 1.70 7.31
C ARG A 44 12.60 2.41 6.43
N LYS A 45 13.87 2.00 6.52
CA LYS A 45 14.95 2.60 5.72
C LYS A 45 14.73 2.38 4.22
N ASN A 46 14.21 1.20 3.84
CA ASN A 46 13.94 0.87 2.43
C ASN A 46 12.55 1.38 2.00
N PHE A 47 11.60 1.55 2.94
CA PHE A 47 10.25 2.00 2.64
C PHE A 47 10.20 3.35 1.92
N GLY A 48 11.06 4.29 2.31
CA GLY A 48 11.12 5.63 1.69
C GLY A 48 11.62 5.67 0.25
N GLU A 49 12.02 4.53 -0.34
CA GLU A 49 12.35 4.42 -1.76
C GLU A 49 11.10 4.15 -2.63
N HIS A 50 10.01 3.69 -2.02
CA HIS A 50 8.75 3.43 -2.71
C HIS A 50 7.93 4.72 -2.74
N ILE A 51 7.42 5.08 -3.93
CA ILE A 51 6.65 6.31 -4.14
C ILE A 51 5.28 5.92 -4.68
N ALA A 52 4.26 6.14 -3.87
CA ALA A 52 2.87 5.89 -4.19
C ALA A 52 2.44 6.71 -5.42
N THR A 53 1.61 6.10 -6.25
CA THR A 53 1.07 6.74 -7.45
C THR A 53 -0.44 6.68 -7.48
N VAL A 54 -1.06 7.71 -8.04
CA VAL A 54 -2.48 7.76 -8.29
C VAL A 54 -2.70 8.12 -9.75
N ARG A 55 -3.62 7.43 -10.42
CA ARG A 55 -3.94 7.68 -11.83
C ARG A 55 -5.44 7.70 -12.03
N LYS A 56 -5.92 8.70 -12.74
CA LYS A 56 -7.31 8.73 -13.22
C LYS A 56 -7.49 7.70 -14.32
N GLN A 57 -8.36 6.72 -14.08
CA GLN A 57 -8.64 5.64 -15.04
C GLN A 57 -9.74 6.06 -16.02
N ASN A 58 -10.87 6.54 -15.49
CA ASN A 58 -12.00 7.03 -16.26
C ASN A 58 -12.85 7.98 -15.40
N TYR A 59 -14.02 8.40 -15.90
CA TYR A 59 -14.93 9.30 -15.21
C TYR A 59 -15.13 8.93 -13.73
N ARG A 60 -14.54 9.74 -12.84
CA ARG A 60 -14.60 9.61 -11.37
C ARG A 60 -13.96 8.37 -10.78
N CYS A 61 -13.15 7.62 -11.54
CA CYS A 61 -12.46 6.42 -11.06
C CYS A 61 -10.95 6.62 -11.08
N TYR A 62 -10.31 6.19 -10.00
CA TYR A 62 -8.89 6.36 -9.74
C TYR A 62 -8.28 5.03 -9.34
N SER A 63 -7.07 4.75 -9.81
CA SER A 63 -6.26 3.62 -9.34
C SER A 63 -5.12 4.16 -8.50
N HIS A 64 -4.89 3.52 -7.36
CA HIS A 64 -3.84 3.86 -6.42
C HIS A 64 -2.88 2.68 -6.29
N ASP A 65 -1.60 2.97 -6.46
CA ASP A 65 -0.51 2.08 -6.06
C ASP A 65 -0.03 2.62 -4.70
N CYS A 66 -0.43 1.93 -3.63
CA CYS A 66 -0.06 2.26 -2.26
C CYS A 66 0.99 1.25 -1.74
N TYR A 67 1.74 1.62 -0.71
CA TYR A 67 2.73 0.76 -0.06
C TYR A 67 2.48 0.68 1.45
N VAL A 68 2.73 -0.49 2.06
CA VAL A 68 2.66 -0.67 3.51
C VAL A 68 3.85 -1.46 4.03
N ILE A 69 4.20 -1.24 5.30
CA ILE A 69 5.00 -2.18 6.08
C ILE A 69 4.05 -3.05 6.90
N GLU A 70 4.01 -4.34 6.61
CA GLU A 70 3.23 -5.35 7.30
C GLU A 70 4.13 -6.23 8.19
N GLU A 71 3.73 -6.45 9.43
CA GLU A 71 4.36 -7.42 10.31
C GLU A 71 3.67 -8.78 10.18
N ASN A 72 4.49 -9.80 9.94
CA ASN A 72 4.07 -11.19 9.80
C ASN A 72 4.95 -12.10 10.65
N ASP A 73 4.34 -13.11 11.26
CA ASP A 73 4.98 -14.17 12.03
C ASP A 73 4.85 -15.49 11.27
N TYR A 74 6.00 -16.15 11.09
CA TYR A 74 6.14 -17.44 10.40
C TYR A 74 6.56 -18.53 11.39
N ASP A 75 6.33 -19.80 11.10
CA ASP A 75 6.86 -20.89 11.93
C ASP A 75 8.35 -21.18 11.62
N GLU A 76 8.87 -22.30 12.16
CA GLU A 76 10.25 -22.76 11.91
C GLU A 76 10.47 -23.32 10.50
N ASP A 77 9.40 -23.73 9.82
CA ASP A 77 9.40 -24.23 8.45
C ASP A 77 9.23 -23.08 7.42
N GLY A 78 8.93 -21.86 7.90
CA GLY A 78 8.73 -20.67 7.08
C GLY A 78 7.30 -20.52 6.57
N GLU A 79 6.35 -21.27 7.11
CA GLU A 79 4.94 -21.11 6.82
C GLU A 79 4.37 -19.94 7.63
N TRP A 80 3.45 -19.18 7.03
CA TRP A 80 2.83 -18.05 7.71
C TRP A 80 1.90 -18.55 8.84
N GLU A 81 2.09 -18.07 10.07
CA GLU A 81 1.26 -18.43 11.24
C GLU A 81 0.25 -17.32 11.58
N ALA A 82 0.69 -16.07 11.55
CA ALA A 82 -0.10 -14.91 11.94
C ALA A 82 0.48 -13.61 11.37
N GLY A 83 -0.28 -12.53 11.41
CA GLY A 83 0.20 -11.21 11.00
C GLY A 83 -0.91 -10.29 10.51
N GLY A 84 -0.51 -9.28 9.74
CA GLY A 84 -1.41 -8.24 9.22
C GLY A 84 -1.42 -6.95 10.03
N ASP A 85 -0.49 -6.79 10.97
CA ASP A 85 -0.28 -5.52 11.68
C ASP A 85 0.49 -4.55 10.78
N TRP A 86 -0.05 -3.36 10.56
CA TRP A 86 0.57 -2.34 9.70
C TRP A 86 1.29 -1.27 10.50
N TRP A 87 2.51 -0.94 10.08
CA TRP A 87 3.39 -0.01 10.80
C TRP A 87 3.53 1.34 10.11
N GLU A 88 3.71 1.32 8.79
CA GLU A 88 3.79 2.52 7.96
C GLU A 88 3.03 2.30 6.67
N MET A 89 2.53 3.40 6.12
CA MET A 89 1.72 3.37 4.92
C MET A 89 1.98 4.62 4.10
N GLU A 90 2.04 4.44 2.79
CA GLU A 90 2.16 5.51 1.83
C GLU A 90 1.11 5.29 0.76
N CYS A 91 0.23 6.28 0.59
CA CYS A 91 -0.66 6.33 -0.56
C CYS A 91 -0.93 7.78 -0.95
N LYS A 92 -1.19 8.01 -2.23
CA LYS A 92 -1.59 9.31 -2.73
C LYS A 92 -3.10 9.38 -2.90
N GLU A 93 -3.69 10.45 -2.39
CA GLU A 93 -5.01 10.88 -2.79
C GLU A 93 -4.93 11.55 -4.17
N TRP A 94 -6.01 11.47 -4.95
CA TRP A 94 -6.09 12.25 -6.17
C TRP A 94 -6.24 13.72 -5.81
N GLU A 95 -5.24 14.52 -6.15
CA GLU A 95 -5.35 15.97 -6.21
C GLU A 95 -5.77 16.31 -7.64
N ASP A 96 -6.90 17.00 -7.83
CA ASP A 96 -7.26 17.49 -9.15
C ASP A 96 -6.12 18.43 -9.59
N GLU A 97 -5.33 18.00 -10.58
CA GLU A 97 -4.44 18.91 -11.28
C GLU A 97 -5.36 19.97 -11.90
N GLU A 98 -5.47 21.14 -11.25
CA GLU A 98 -5.94 22.34 -11.94
C GLU A 98 -4.98 22.53 -13.12
N GLU A 99 -5.38 22.07 -14.30
CA GLU A 99 -4.78 22.50 -15.55
C GLU A 99 -4.94 24.03 -15.54
N GLU A 100 -3.87 24.74 -15.16
CA GLU A 100 -3.72 26.15 -15.47
C GLU A 100 -3.74 26.26 -17.00
N GLU A 101 -4.94 26.42 -17.55
CA GLU A 101 -5.17 27.02 -18.87
C GLU A 101 -4.58 28.43 -18.80
N ASN A 102 -3.28 28.55 -19.09
CA ASN A 102 -2.67 29.82 -19.42
C ASN A 102 -3.19 30.23 -20.81
N GLU A 103 -4.21 31.11 -20.80
CA GLU A 103 -4.73 31.86 -21.96
C GLU A 103 -3.67 32.71 -22.68
#